data_AF-A0A2S5LIP4-F1
#
_entry.id   AF-A0A2S5LIP4-F1
#
_cell.length_a   1.000
_cell.length_b   1.000
_cell.length_c   1.000
_cell.angle_alpha   90.00
_cell.angle_beta   90.00
_cell.angle_gamma   90.00
#
_symmetry.space_group_name_H-M   'P 1'
#
loop_
_entity.id
_entity.type
_entity.pdbx_description
1 polymer ?
#
loop_
_entity_poly.entity_id
_entity_poly.type
_entity_poly.pdbx_seq_one_letter_code
_entity_poly.pdbx_strand_id
1 'polypeptide(L)'
;LLPNAAPNEASNTVARMSEELAMLDARVETARAEVALVFDYESAWAWRIEPQGQDFAYFDLVMCFYRALRRAGLSVDVVPPTAAEVAERRLIIAPALFAPSENFAEALAKSGATILLGPRTGSKTADFQIPADLPPGVLRRVIDIRVRRVESLRPGARITLSGHGAFVRWREFLALGESVAPEFTSEDGQTALARADNVFYLAGWPDEELLTNLLRHVVHVAGVSTLDLPEDIRVRDNGAMRYIFNYGASTTDISALVGEETLLIGERLLVPCGVAAFRRRD
;
A
#
# COMPACT_ATOMS: atom_id res chain seq x y z
N LEU A 1 28.52 -18.29 -12.14
CA LEU A 1 29.53 -19.34 -12.37
C LEU A 1 29.15 -20.57 -11.56
N LEU A 2 29.40 -21.76 -12.09
CA LEU A 2 29.37 -23.03 -11.36
C LEU A 2 30.56 -23.10 -10.37
N PRO A 3 30.57 -24.04 -9.40
CA PRO A 3 31.69 -24.20 -8.46
C PRO A 3 33.06 -24.46 -9.12
N ASN A 4 33.08 -24.87 -10.39
CA ASN A 4 34.28 -25.07 -11.20
C ASN A 4 34.64 -23.86 -12.10
N ALA A 5 34.09 -22.68 -11.80
CA ALA A 5 34.27 -21.44 -12.56
C ALA A 5 33.73 -21.45 -14.01
N ALA A 6 33.00 -22.48 -14.44
CA ALA A 6 32.32 -22.45 -15.74
C ALA A 6 31.08 -21.53 -15.70
N PRO A 7 30.68 -20.94 -16.84
CA PRO A 7 29.40 -20.23 -16.94
C PRO A 7 28.23 -21.13 -16.56
N ASN A 8 27.30 -20.60 -15.76
CA ASN A 8 26.01 -21.25 -15.48
C ASN A 8 24.89 -20.57 -16.29
N GLU A 9 23.67 -21.06 -16.17
CA GLU A 9 22.48 -20.57 -16.89
C GLU A 9 22.26 -19.06 -16.73
N ALA A 10 22.58 -18.48 -15.58
CA ALA A 10 22.46 -17.05 -15.33
C ALA A 10 23.52 -16.20 -16.07
N SER A 11 24.64 -16.78 -16.50
CA SER A 11 25.74 -16.04 -17.12
C SER A 11 25.30 -15.32 -18.41
N ASN A 12 24.58 -16.02 -19.27
CA ASN A 12 24.07 -15.46 -20.52
C ASN A 12 23.00 -14.39 -20.26
N THR A 13 22.13 -14.62 -19.26
CA THR A 13 21.10 -13.66 -18.86
C THR A 13 21.71 -12.36 -18.34
N VAL A 14 22.74 -12.44 -17.49
CA VAL A 14 23.42 -11.25 -16.95
C VAL A 14 24.18 -10.51 -18.05
N ALA A 15 24.83 -11.21 -18.97
CA ALA A 15 25.51 -10.58 -20.12
C ALA A 15 24.52 -9.80 -20.99
N ARG A 16 23.41 -10.43 -21.38
CA ARG A 16 22.34 -9.76 -22.15
C ARG A 16 21.77 -8.54 -21.41
N MET A 17 21.49 -8.68 -20.12
CA MET A 17 20.99 -7.57 -19.29
C MET A 17 22.00 -6.41 -19.24
N SER A 18 23.30 -6.72 -19.18
CA SER A 18 24.36 -5.69 -19.20
C SER A 18 24.39 -4.92 -20.51
N GLU A 19 24.20 -5.60 -21.65
CA GLU A 19 24.09 -4.97 -22.97
C GLU A 19 22.83 -4.11 -23.06
N GLU A 20 21.68 -4.61 -22.61
CA GLU A 20 20.41 -3.88 -22.56
C GLU A 20 20.52 -2.60 -21.71
N LEU A 21 21.09 -2.69 -20.51
CA LEU A 21 21.30 -1.53 -19.64
C LEU A 21 22.25 -0.50 -20.26
N ALA A 22 23.27 -0.94 -20.99
CA ALA A 22 24.18 -0.04 -21.70
C ALA A 22 23.47 0.65 -22.89
N MET A 23 22.66 -0.08 -23.66
CA MET A 23 21.84 0.50 -24.74
C MET A 23 20.84 1.55 -24.24
N LEU A 24 20.28 1.33 -23.04
CA LEU A 24 19.36 2.27 -22.41
C LEU A 24 20.04 3.50 -21.79
N ASP A 25 21.38 3.53 -21.73
CA ASP A 25 22.15 4.45 -20.87
C ASP A 25 21.57 4.52 -19.46
N ALA A 26 21.26 3.34 -18.88
CA ALA A 26 20.49 3.27 -17.65
C ALA A 26 21.23 3.94 -16.48
N ARG A 27 20.55 4.90 -15.84
CA ARG A 27 21.01 5.59 -14.62
C ARG A 27 19.98 5.38 -13.51
N VAL A 28 20.46 5.27 -12.27
CA VAL A 28 19.57 5.23 -11.11
C VAL A 28 19.06 6.64 -10.86
N GLU A 29 17.75 6.79 -10.80
CA GLU A 29 17.10 7.99 -10.31
C GLU A 29 16.49 7.73 -8.94
N THR A 30 16.57 8.72 -8.06
CA THR A 30 16.09 8.66 -6.68
C THR A 30 14.82 9.50 -6.50
N ALA A 31 14.01 9.59 -7.55
CA ALA A 31 12.74 10.32 -7.49
C ALA A 31 11.85 9.71 -6.40
N ARG A 32 11.35 10.57 -5.51
CA ARG A 32 10.51 10.17 -4.40
C ARG A 32 9.13 9.76 -4.93
N ALA A 33 8.60 8.64 -4.45
CA ALA A 33 7.27 8.22 -4.85
C ALA A 33 6.20 9.16 -4.26
N GLU A 34 5.12 9.41 -5.00
CA GLU A 34 3.98 10.18 -4.49
C GLU A 34 3.25 9.45 -3.34
N VAL A 35 3.43 8.13 -3.25
CA VAL A 35 2.81 7.26 -2.25
C VAL A 35 3.83 6.76 -1.24
N ALA A 36 3.58 7.05 0.04
CA ALA A 36 4.30 6.48 1.17
C ALA A 36 3.49 5.36 1.83
N LEU A 37 4.10 4.19 1.99
CA LEU A 37 3.57 3.10 2.79
C LEU A 37 4.39 2.95 4.06
N VAL A 38 3.80 3.29 5.20
CA VAL A 38 4.48 3.27 6.49
C VAL A 38 4.68 1.82 6.93
N PHE A 39 5.94 1.46 7.18
CA PHE A 39 6.34 0.21 7.81
C PHE A 39 7.14 0.52 9.07
N ASP A 40 6.79 -0.15 10.16
CA ASP A 40 7.42 0.04 11.45
C ASP A 40 7.76 -1.32 12.10
N TYR A 41 9.04 -1.49 12.42
CA TYR A 41 9.53 -2.73 13.03
C TYR A 41 9.02 -2.89 14.46
N GLU A 42 8.86 -1.79 15.21
CA GLU A 42 8.33 -1.85 16.56
C GLU A 42 6.87 -2.32 16.55
N SER A 43 6.07 -1.83 15.61
CA SER A 43 4.73 -2.35 15.33
C SER A 43 4.75 -3.84 15.00
N ALA A 44 5.67 -4.28 14.14
CA ALA A 44 5.79 -5.70 13.80
C ALA A 44 6.07 -6.58 15.04
N TRP A 45 6.94 -6.12 15.94
CA TRP A 45 7.24 -6.84 17.18
C TRP A 45 6.07 -6.83 18.14
N ALA A 46 5.44 -5.67 18.32
CA ALA A 46 4.35 -5.49 19.27
C ALA A 46 3.10 -6.29 18.86
N TRP A 47 2.76 -6.32 17.56
CA TRP A 47 1.66 -7.15 17.05
C TRP A 47 1.96 -8.65 17.08
N ARG A 48 3.23 -9.04 17.11
CA ARG A 48 3.60 -10.44 17.36
C ARG A 48 3.45 -10.81 18.84
N ILE A 49 3.65 -9.85 19.76
CA ILE A 49 3.45 -10.06 21.20
C ILE A 49 1.95 -10.16 21.53
N GLU A 50 1.14 -9.22 21.04
CA GLU A 50 -0.31 -9.17 21.25
C GLU A 50 -1.07 -9.20 19.92
N PRO A 51 -1.11 -10.34 19.22
CA PRO A 51 -1.85 -10.45 17.97
C PRO A 51 -3.36 -10.30 18.19
N GLN A 52 -3.88 -10.70 19.36
CA GLN A 52 -5.30 -10.74 19.76
C GLN A 52 -6.16 -11.69 18.89
N GLY A 53 -6.03 -11.66 17.56
CA GLY A 53 -6.48 -12.71 16.65
C GLY A 53 -5.29 -13.52 16.14
N GLN A 54 -5.38 -14.85 16.18
CA GLN A 54 -4.26 -15.73 15.79
C GLN A 54 -3.75 -15.50 14.36
N ASP A 55 -4.61 -15.03 13.47
CA ASP A 55 -4.34 -14.74 12.06
C ASP A 55 -4.09 -13.25 11.77
N PHE A 56 -3.96 -12.41 12.80
CA PHE A 56 -3.54 -11.02 12.64
C PHE A 56 -2.01 -10.93 12.50
N ALA A 57 -1.54 -10.75 11.27
CA ALA A 57 -0.11 -10.63 10.95
C ALA A 57 0.19 -9.26 10.34
N TYR A 58 1.00 -8.44 11.04
CA TYR A 58 1.34 -7.09 10.58
C TYR A 58 1.94 -7.05 9.17
N PHE A 59 2.93 -7.92 8.92
CA PHE A 59 3.61 -7.99 7.63
C PHE A 59 2.64 -8.32 6.50
N ASP A 60 1.72 -9.26 6.71
CA ASP A 60 0.71 -9.63 5.72
C ASP A 60 -0.21 -8.46 5.39
N LEU A 61 -0.65 -7.69 6.39
CA LEU A 61 -1.51 -6.52 6.17
C LEU A 61 -0.78 -5.47 5.34
N VAL A 62 0.47 -5.15 5.69
CA VAL A 62 1.28 -4.21 4.92
C VAL A 62 1.47 -4.72 3.48
N MET A 63 1.74 -6.01 3.31
CA MET A 63 1.87 -6.64 1.99
C MET A 63 0.56 -6.63 1.20
N CYS A 64 -0.61 -6.74 1.83
CA CYS A 64 -1.90 -6.55 1.18
C CYS A 64 -1.98 -5.16 0.54
N PHE A 65 -1.74 -4.10 1.32
CA PHE A 65 -1.71 -2.72 0.79
C PHE A 65 -0.65 -2.54 -0.30
N TYR A 66 0.58 -3.02 -0.07
CA TYR A 66 1.65 -2.94 -1.07
C TYR A 66 1.26 -3.60 -2.39
N ARG A 67 0.74 -4.84 -2.36
CA ARG A 67 0.32 -5.57 -3.56
C ARG A 67 -0.77 -4.82 -4.31
N ALA A 68 -1.76 -4.29 -3.61
CA ALA A 68 -2.86 -3.58 -4.24
C ALA A 68 -2.40 -2.25 -4.88
N LEU A 69 -1.51 -1.49 -4.24
CA LEU A 69 -0.87 -0.31 -4.84
C LEU A 69 -0.06 -0.69 -6.09
N ARG A 70 0.72 -1.78 -6.04
CA ARG A 70 1.51 -2.26 -7.18
C ARG A 70 0.63 -2.75 -8.34
N ARG A 71 -0.55 -3.32 -8.07
CA ARG A 71 -1.56 -3.67 -9.09
C ARG A 71 -2.18 -2.43 -9.74
N ALA A 72 -2.31 -1.34 -9.00
CA ALA A 72 -2.73 -0.05 -9.54
C ALA A 72 -1.61 0.69 -10.31
N GLY A 73 -0.46 0.06 -10.52
CA GLY A 73 0.68 0.61 -11.25
C GLY A 73 1.46 1.70 -10.52
N LEU A 74 1.29 1.82 -9.20
CA LEU A 74 1.90 2.87 -8.40
C LEU A 74 3.33 2.52 -8.00
N SER A 75 4.22 3.51 -8.13
CA SER A 75 5.48 3.53 -7.41
C SER A 75 5.21 3.84 -5.93
N VAL A 76 5.78 3.04 -5.04
CA VAL A 76 5.58 3.15 -3.58
C VAL A 76 6.94 3.21 -2.91
N ASP A 77 7.10 4.14 -1.96
CA ASP A 77 8.21 4.10 -1.01
C ASP A 77 7.71 3.49 0.30
N VAL A 78 8.44 2.50 0.80
CA VAL A 78 8.18 1.89 2.12
C VAL A 78 9.05 2.62 3.13
N VAL A 79 8.44 3.30 4.10
CA VAL A 79 9.11 4.30 4.93
C VAL A 79 8.83 4.13 6.43
N PRO A 80 9.77 4.53 7.31
CA PRO A 80 9.49 4.59 8.75
C PRO A 80 8.51 5.73 9.10
N PRO A 81 7.86 5.67 10.28
CA PRO A 81 6.88 6.68 10.73
C PRO A 81 7.57 7.97 11.23
N THR A 82 8.24 8.69 10.33
CA THR A 82 8.93 9.95 10.65
C THR A 82 8.35 11.13 9.85
N ALA A 83 8.50 12.35 10.39
CA ALA A 83 8.00 13.56 9.74
C ALA A 83 8.62 13.80 8.35
N ALA A 84 9.92 13.55 8.20
CA ALA A 84 10.62 13.72 6.93
C ALA A 84 10.03 12.81 5.84
N GLU A 85 9.70 11.57 6.21
CA GLU A 85 9.26 10.55 5.26
C GLU A 85 7.83 10.73 4.74
N VAL A 86 7.01 11.51 5.45
CA VAL A 86 5.63 11.82 5.06
C VAL A 86 5.44 13.21 4.45
N ALA A 87 6.45 14.08 4.53
CA ALA A 87 6.41 15.39 3.88
C ALA A 87 6.26 15.27 2.36
N GLU A 88 5.50 16.17 1.72
CA GLU A 88 5.37 16.29 0.26
C GLU A 88 4.88 15.01 -0.47
N ARG A 89 4.24 14.09 0.25
CA ARG A 89 3.55 12.94 -0.34
C ARG A 89 2.16 13.36 -0.79
N ARG A 90 1.62 12.73 -1.84
CA ARG A 90 0.19 12.87 -2.19
C ARG A 90 -0.68 11.89 -1.40
N LEU A 91 -0.15 10.70 -1.11
CA LEU A 91 -0.84 9.66 -0.37
C LEU A 91 0.08 9.04 0.68
N ILE A 92 -0.40 8.95 1.92
CA ILE A 92 0.29 8.28 3.03
C ILE A 92 -0.61 7.18 3.56
N ILE A 93 -0.10 5.95 3.67
CA ILE A 93 -0.84 4.80 4.18
C ILE A 93 -0.10 4.25 5.39
N ALA A 94 -0.78 4.17 6.54
CA ALA A 94 -0.28 3.53 7.76
C ALA A 94 -1.19 2.34 8.11
N PRO A 95 -0.84 1.11 7.68
CA PRO A 95 -1.75 -0.04 7.76
C PRO A 95 -2.18 -0.47 9.17
N ALA A 96 -1.25 -0.42 10.12
CA ALA A 96 -1.49 -0.82 11.51
C ALA A 96 -0.36 -0.30 12.41
N LEU A 97 -0.13 1.01 12.41
CA LEU A 97 0.97 1.61 13.18
C LEU A 97 0.65 1.58 14.68
N PHE A 98 1.44 0.85 15.47
CA PHE A 98 1.17 0.50 16.87
C PHE A 98 1.04 1.72 17.79
N ALA A 99 2.14 2.48 17.92
CA ALA A 99 2.26 3.65 18.79
C ALA A 99 2.87 4.83 18.01
N PRO A 100 2.06 5.59 17.26
CA PRO A 100 2.53 6.79 16.59
C PRO A 100 3.03 7.81 17.61
N SER A 101 4.15 8.49 17.28
CA SER A 101 4.64 9.61 18.07
C SER A 101 3.81 10.87 17.84
N GLU A 102 3.82 11.80 18.81
CA GLU A 102 3.20 13.12 18.65
C GLU A 102 3.76 13.88 17.44
N ASN A 103 5.08 13.83 17.23
CA ASN A 103 5.74 14.49 16.09
C ASN A 103 5.25 13.90 14.75
N PHE A 104 5.05 12.58 14.68
CA PHE A 104 4.51 11.95 13.49
C PHE A 104 3.04 12.33 13.25
N ALA A 105 2.22 12.34 14.30
CA ALA A 105 0.82 12.77 14.21
C ALA A 105 0.70 14.24 13.75
N GLU A 106 1.57 15.13 14.27
CA GLU A 106 1.64 16.53 13.86
C GLU A 106 2.07 16.67 12.38
N ALA A 107 3.06 15.89 11.94
CA ALA A 107 3.50 15.88 10.55
C ALA A 107 2.40 15.41 9.60
N LEU A 108 1.63 14.38 9.99
CA LEU A 108 0.47 13.92 9.22
C LEU A 108 -0.58 15.03 9.10
N ALA A 109 -0.97 15.65 10.21
CA ALA A 109 -1.98 16.71 10.23
C ALA A 109 -1.61 17.92 9.35
N LYS A 110 -0.30 18.21 9.21
CA LYS A 110 0.21 19.32 8.40
C LYS A 110 0.60 18.94 6.98
N SER A 111 0.55 17.66 6.62
CA SER A 111 1.09 17.17 5.33
C SER A 111 0.30 17.65 4.11
N GLY A 112 -1.00 17.91 4.26
CA GLY A 112 -1.92 18.16 3.14
C GLY A 112 -2.16 16.93 2.25
N ALA A 113 -1.51 15.80 2.53
CA ALA A 113 -1.64 14.56 1.79
C ALA A 113 -2.98 13.89 2.08
N THR A 114 -3.45 13.04 1.17
CA THR A 114 -4.48 12.06 1.53
C THR A 114 -3.86 11.02 2.46
N ILE A 115 -4.55 10.68 3.55
CA ILE A 115 -4.06 9.77 4.58
C ILE A 115 -5.02 8.59 4.72
N LEU A 116 -4.50 7.36 4.69
CA LEU A 116 -5.25 6.16 5.03
C LEU A 116 -4.62 5.46 6.23
N LEU A 117 -5.32 5.51 7.35
CA LEU A 117 -4.99 4.75 8.55
C LEU A 117 -5.74 3.43 8.53
N GLY A 118 -5.04 2.32 8.67
CA GLY A 118 -5.66 1.00 8.75
C GLY A 118 -5.99 0.59 10.21
N PRO A 119 -6.56 -0.61 10.40
CA PRO A 119 -7.02 -1.06 11.71
C PRO A 119 -5.88 -1.10 12.73
N ARG A 120 -6.22 -0.90 14.01
CA ARG A 120 -5.29 -0.87 15.16
C ARG A 120 -4.27 0.26 15.13
N THR A 121 -4.28 1.11 14.12
CA THR A 121 -3.39 2.26 14.05
C THR A 121 -3.67 3.22 15.21
N GLY A 122 -2.63 3.54 15.99
CA GLY A 122 -2.74 4.39 17.19
C GLY A 122 -3.44 3.71 18.37
N SER A 123 -3.54 2.38 18.39
CA SER A 123 -4.28 1.69 19.45
C SER A 123 -3.52 1.48 20.74
N LYS A 124 -2.21 1.77 20.75
CA LYS A 124 -1.36 1.64 21.94
C LYS A 124 -0.45 2.85 22.11
N THR A 125 0.03 3.06 23.33
CA THR A 125 1.13 3.97 23.65
C THR A 125 2.48 3.26 23.47
N ALA A 126 3.58 4.02 23.52
CA ALA A 126 4.94 3.47 23.47
C ALA A 126 5.19 2.43 24.60
N ASP A 127 4.53 2.60 25.74
CA ASP A 127 4.61 1.71 26.91
C ASP A 127 3.57 0.58 26.89
N PHE A 128 3.03 0.23 25.71
CA PHE A 128 2.07 -0.86 25.51
C PHE A 128 0.74 -0.70 26.27
N GLN A 129 0.32 0.54 26.56
CA GLN A 129 -0.97 0.82 27.21
C GLN A 129 -2.02 1.21 26.18
N ILE A 130 -3.30 1.03 26.52
CA ILE A 130 -4.38 1.64 25.75
C ILE A 130 -4.35 3.16 26.01
N PRO A 131 -4.39 4.02 24.99
CA PRO A 131 -4.47 5.47 25.20
C PRO A 131 -5.65 5.84 26.09
N ALA A 132 -5.47 6.83 26.98
CA ALA A 132 -6.48 7.20 27.97
C ALA A 132 -7.82 7.64 27.36
N ASP A 133 -7.80 8.23 26.15
CA ASP A 133 -9.01 8.63 25.40
C ASP A 133 -9.32 7.66 24.24
N LEU A 134 -8.95 6.38 24.40
CA LEU A 134 -9.12 5.29 23.44
C LEU A 134 -8.32 5.47 22.13
N PRO A 135 -8.17 4.40 21.32
CA PRO A 135 -7.58 4.51 19.98
C PRO A 135 -8.38 5.46 19.08
N PRO A 136 -7.73 6.16 18.12
CA PRO A 136 -6.35 6.01 17.69
C PRO A 136 -5.36 6.93 18.46
N GLY A 137 -5.70 7.30 19.70
CA GLY A 137 -4.79 8.04 20.59
C GLY A 137 -4.40 9.40 20.01
N VAL A 138 -3.09 9.66 19.89
CA VAL A 138 -2.54 10.93 19.38
C VAL A 138 -3.01 11.26 17.95
N LEU A 139 -3.46 10.27 17.17
CA LEU A 139 -3.99 10.49 15.82
C LEU A 139 -5.42 11.06 15.81
N ARG A 140 -6.07 11.23 16.97
CA ARG A 140 -7.33 11.97 17.05
C ARG A 140 -7.23 13.43 16.58
N ARG A 141 -6.00 13.95 16.53
CA ARG A 141 -5.66 15.26 15.95
C ARG A 141 -5.75 15.28 14.42
N VAL A 142 -5.67 14.10 13.80
CA VAL A 142 -5.76 13.88 12.36
C VAL A 142 -7.18 13.47 11.96
N ILE A 143 -7.85 12.63 12.77
CA ILE A 143 -9.24 12.23 12.57
C ILE A 143 -9.95 11.97 13.90
N ASP A 144 -11.03 12.71 14.20
CA ASP A 144 -11.73 12.61 15.48
C ASP A 144 -12.66 11.39 15.54
N ILE A 145 -12.08 10.23 15.83
CA ILE A 145 -12.81 8.98 16.09
C ILE A 145 -12.35 8.37 17.42
N ARG A 146 -13.13 7.41 17.91
CA ARG A 146 -12.75 6.50 19.00
C ARG A 146 -13.06 5.06 18.64
N VAL A 147 -12.11 4.15 18.84
CA VAL A 147 -12.36 2.71 18.76
C VAL A 147 -12.89 2.22 20.11
N ARG A 148 -14.18 1.91 20.17
CA ARG A 148 -14.89 1.51 21.40
C ARG A 148 -14.72 0.03 21.73
N ARG A 149 -14.53 -0.79 20.70
CA ARG A 149 -14.46 -2.25 20.81
C ARG A 149 -13.77 -2.82 19.58
N VAL A 150 -13.17 -3.99 19.73
CA VAL A 150 -12.59 -4.76 18.65
C VAL A 150 -13.09 -6.21 18.67
N GLU A 151 -13.03 -6.86 17.53
CA GLU A 151 -13.33 -8.27 17.33
C GLU A 151 -12.22 -8.91 16.50
N SER A 152 -11.66 -10.01 17.01
CA SER A 152 -10.90 -10.97 16.19
C SER A 152 -11.88 -11.98 15.60
N LEU A 153 -11.89 -12.12 14.29
CA LEU A 153 -12.81 -12.99 13.57
C LEU A 153 -12.16 -14.36 13.35
N ARG A 154 -12.91 -15.43 13.62
CA ARG A 154 -12.43 -16.79 13.30
C ARG A 154 -12.20 -16.94 11.79
N PRO A 155 -11.25 -17.79 11.34
CA PRO A 155 -11.09 -18.09 9.92
C PRO A 155 -12.40 -18.48 9.25
N GLY A 156 -12.68 -17.88 8.09
CA GLY A 156 -13.93 -18.06 7.34
C GLY A 156 -15.09 -17.17 7.78
N ALA A 157 -15.04 -16.52 8.96
CA ALA A 157 -16.01 -15.49 9.31
C ALA A 157 -15.76 -14.21 8.50
N ARG A 158 -16.86 -13.60 8.05
CA ARG A 158 -16.86 -12.42 7.18
C ARG A 158 -17.91 -11.44 7.69
N ILE A 159 -17.58 -10.16 7.66
CA ILE A 159 -18.54 -9.07 7.91
C ILE A 159 -18.68 -8.30 6.60
N THR A 160 -19.83 -8.46 5.94
CA THR A 160 -20.06 -7.89 4.62
C THR A 160 -20.27 -6.37 4.69
N LEU A 161 -19.69 -5.66 3.73
CA LEU A 161 -19.94 -4.26 3.43
C LEU A 161 -20.61 -4.24 2.04
N SER A 162 -21.93 -4.14 2.00
CA SER A 162 -22.72 -4.35 0.78
C SER A 162 -22.21 -3.48 -0.38
N GLY A 163 -21.84 -4.11 -1.50
CA GLY A 163 -21.33 -3.44 -2.69
C GLY A 163 -19.85 -3.04 -2.64
N HIS A 164 -19.14 -3.33 -1.54
CA HIS A 164 -17.73 -2.95 -1.38
C HIS A 164 -16.79 -4.13 -1.11
N GLY A 165 -17.24 -5.19 -0.44
CA GLY A 165 -16.43 -6.35 -0.07
C GLY A 165 -16.72 -6.79 1.36
N ALA A 166 -15.72 -7.24 2.11
CA ALA A 166 -15.90 -7.65 3.51
C ALA A 166 -14.69 -7.38 4.40
N PHE A 167 -14.95 -7.29 5.71
CA PHE A 167 -13.91 -7.53 6.71
C PHE A 167 -13.72 -9.02 6.95
N VAL A 168 -12.46 -9.40 7.11
CA VAL A 168 -11.98 -10.73 7.50
C VAL A 168 -10.95 -10.56 8.61
N ARG A 169 -10.74 -11.54 9.49
CA ARG A 169 -9.72 -11.54 10.58
C ARG A 169 -9.91 -10.50 11.69
N TRP A 170 -10.22 -9.24 11.38
CA TRP A 170 -10.28 -8.14 12.33
C TRP A 170 -11.38 -7.13 12.02
N ARG A 171 -12.00 -6.61 13.07
CA ARG A 171 -13.01 -5.54 13.01
C ARG A 171 -12.96 -4.66 14.24
N GLU A 172 -13.29 -3.39 14.07
CA GLU A 172 -13.34 -2.35 15.08
C GLU A 172 -14.69 -1.62 15.05
N PHE A 173 -15.11 -1.11 16.20
CA PHE A 173 -16.37 -0.39 16.38
C PHE A 173 -16.08 1.07 16.69
N LEU A 174 -16.38 1.94 15.73
CA LEU A 174 -16.06 3.36 15.83
C LEU A 174 -17.17 4.14 16.56
N ALA A 175 -16.77 5.16 17.30
CA ALA A 175 -17.58 6.34 17.56
C ALA A 175 -16.96 7.50 16.78
N LEU A 176 -17.78 8.23 16.03
CA LEU A 176 -17.34 9.32 15.17
C LEU A 176 -17.57 10.66 15.87
N GLY A 177 -16.62 11.58 15.73
CA GLY A 177 -16.80 12.98 16.05
C GLY A 177 -17.67 13.69 15.01
N GLU A 178 -18.10 14.91 15.31
CA GLU A 178 -19.06 15.66 14.47
C GLU A 178 -18.57 15.94 13.05
N SER A 179 -17.24 16.07 12.87
CA SER A 179 -16.61 16.34 11.57
C SER A 179 -16.26 15.06 10.78
N VAL A 180 -16.58 13.87 11.30
CA VAL A 180 -16.23 12.60 10.68
C VAL A 180 -17.48 11.88 10.16
N ALA A 181 -17.47 11.54 8.88
CA ALA A 181 -18.57 10.83 8.22
C ALA A 181 -18.24 9.34 8.03
N PRO A 182 -19.25 8.45 8.07
CA PRO A 182 -19.12 7.08 7.61
C PRO A 182 -19.15 7.04 6.07
N GLU A 183 -18.05 6.60 5.46
CA GLU A 183 -17.93 6.44 4.00
C GLU A 183 -18.43 5.05 3.57
N PHE A 184 -17.99 4.00 4.26
CA PHE A 184 -18.48 2.63 4.09
C PHE A 184 -19.04 2.10 5.41
N THR A 185 -20.08 1.27 5.32
CA THR A 185 -20.80 0.70 6.47
C THR A 185 -20.99 -0.80 6.26
N SER A 186 -20.89 -1.59 7.33
CA SER A 186 -21.22 -3.02 7.31
C SER A 186 -22.74 -3.25 7.37
N GLU A 187 -23.19 -4.46 7.04
CA GLU A 187 -24.63 -4.81 7.00
C GLU A 187 -25.36 -4.64 8.35
N ASP A 188 -24.64 -4.72 9.47
CA ASP A 188 -25.14 -4.47 10.82
C ASP A 188 -25.02 -2.99 11.26
N GLY A 189 -24.79 -2.09 10.31
CA GLY A 189 -24.86 -0.64 10.51
C GLY A 189 -23.64 0.01 11.17
N GLN A 190 -22.51 -0.71 11.34
CA GLN A 190 -21.30 -0.10 11.88
C GLN A 190 -20.43 0.52 10.78
N THR A 191 -19.79 1.63 11.10
CA THR A 191 -18.83 2.28 10.21
C THR A 191 -17.62 1.39 9.97
N ALA A 192 -17.33 1.14 8.70
CA ALA A 192 -16.22 0.35 8.24
C ALA A 192 -15.08 1.21 7.67
N LEU A 193 -15.42 2.31 6.99
CA LEU A 193 -14.47 3.34 6.59
C LEU A 193 -14.99 4.68 7.09
N ALA A 194 -14.24 5.35 7.95
CA ALA A 194 -14.54 6.70 8.40
C ALA A 194 -13.71 7.71 7.61
N ARG A 195 -14.26 8.90 7.39
CA ARG A 195 -13.60 9.96 6.62
C ARG A 195 -13.80 11.34 7.25
N ALA A 196 -12.72 12.11 7.32
CA ALA A 196 -12.75 13.56 7.52
C ALA A 196 -11.84 14.21 6.48
N ASP A 197 -12.40 15.04 5.60
CA ASP A 197 -11.69 15.68 4.49
C ASP A 197 -10.90 14.68 3.62
N ASN A 198 -9.57 14.72 3.72
CA ASN A 198 -8.59 13.88 3.02
C ASN A 198 -8.04 12.75 3.90
N VAL A 199 -8.60 12.52 5.09
CA VAL A 199 -8.16 11.49 6.04
C VAL A 199 -9.19 10.38 6.14
N PHE A 200 -8.72 9.14 6.02
CA PHE A 200 -9.49 7.92 6.08
C PHE A 200 -9.02 7.03 7.24
N TYR A 201 -9.96 6.35 7.89
CA TYR A 201 -9.68 5.30 8.86
C TYR A 201 -10.46 4.02 8.53
N LEU A 202 -9.75 2.94 8.24
CA LEU A 202 -10.33 1.63 7.96
C LEU A 202 -10.46 0.82 9.25
N ALA A 203 -11.69 0.51 9.64
CA ALA A 203 -12.04 -0.12 10.91
C ALA A 203 -11.92 -1.66 10.90
N GLY A 204 -11.13 -2.24 10.01
CA GLY A 204 -11.05 -3.69 9.90
C GLY A 204 -10.06 -4.15 8.86
N TRP A 205 -9.78 -5.44 8.85
CA TRP A 205 -8.89 -6.02 7.87
C TRP A 205 -9.67 -6.33 6.59
N PRO A 206 -9.32 -5.71 5.44
CA PRO A 206 -10.10 -5.83 4.22
C PRO A 206 -9.79 -7.15 3.50
N ASP A 207 -10.81 -7.74 2.89
CA ASP A 207 -10.58 -8.70 1.82
C ASP A 207 -10.10 -8.00 0.54
N GLU A 208 -9.80 -8.80 -0.50
CA GLU A 208 -9.22 -8.27 -1.74
C GLU A 208 -10.18 -7.33 -2.48
N GLU A 209 -11.48 -7.63 -2.48
CA GLU A 209 -12.50 -6.79 -3.10
C GLU A 209 -12.61 -5.44 -2.38
N LEU A 210 -12.71 -5.46 -1.04
CA LEU A 210 -12.75 -4.24 -0.24
C LEU A 210 -11.48 -3.42 -0.40
N LEU A 211 -10.31 -4.06 -0.39
CA LEU A 211 -9.05 -3.37 -0.54
C LEU A 211 -8.94 -2.70 -1.92
N THR A 212 -9.40 -3.37 -2.98
CA THR A 212 -9.41 -2.83 -4.35
C THR A 212 -10.33 -1.61 -4.45
N ASN A 213 -11.55 -1.71 -3.92
CA ASN A 213 -12.53 -0.62 -3.95
C ASN A 213 -12.10 0.56 -3.07
N LEU A 214 -11.57 0.29 -1.88
CA LEU A 214 -10.99 1.27 -0.97
C LEU A 214 -9.86 2.03 -1.63
N LEU A 215 -8.86 1.34 -2.18
CA LEU A 215 -7.70 2.01 -2.77
C LEU A 215 -8.05 2.79 -4.03
N ARG A 216 -8.96 2.30 -4.87
CA ARG A 216 -9.47 3.09 -6.01
C ARG A 216 -10.03 4.43 -5.54
N HIS A 217 -10.83 4.41 -4.47
CA HIS A 217 -11.42 5.61 -3.89
C HIS A 217 -10.37 6.55 -3.27
N VAL A 218 -9.50 6.02 -2.40
CA VAL A 218 -8.47 6.82 -1.71
C VAL A 218 -7.47 7.43 -2.68
N VAL A 219 -7.04 6.67 -3.70
CA VAL A 219 -6.10 7.15 -4.72
C VAL A 219 -6.73 8.23 -5.61
N HIS A 220 -8.02 8.10 -5.94
CA HIS A 220 -8.76 9.13 -6.65
C HIS A 220 -8.80 10.44 -5.87
N VAL A 221 -9.09 10.38 -4.56
CA VAL A 221 -9.07 11.56 -3.67
C VAL A 221 -7.67 12.16 -3.56
N ALA A 222 -6.62 11.33 -3.54
CA ALA A 222 -5.23 11.77 -3.54
C ALA A 222 -4.79 12.45 -4.85
N GLY A 223 -5.58 12.35 -5.92
CA GLY A 223 -5.20 12.86 -7.24
C GLY A 223 -3.95 12.18 -7.79
N VAL A 224 -3.70 10.91 -7.44
CA VAL A 224 -2.58 10.11 -7.95
C VAL A 224 -3.09 9.27 -9.12
N SER A 225 -2.34 9.27 -10.22
CA SER A 225 -2.73 8.53 -11.43
C SER A 225 -2.47 7.03 -11.28
N THR A 226 -3.43 6.20 -11.69
CA THR A 226 -3.30 4.74 -11.68
C THR A 226 -3.27 4.17 -13.08
N LEU A 227 -2.85 2.90 -13.18
CA LEU A 227 -2.96 2.08 -14.38
C LEU A 227 -3.82 0.88 -14.07
N ASP A 228 -4.60 0.44 -15.06
CA ASP A 228 -5.29 -0.84 -15.03
C ASP A 228 -4.32 -1.92 -15.54
N LEU A 229 -3.62 -2.58 -14.61
CA LEU A 229 -2.65 -3.61 -14.95
C LEU A 229 -3.30 -4.99 -15.00
N PRO A 230 -2.95 -5.82 -16.00
CA PRO A 230 -3.23 -7.25 -15.93
C PRO A 230 -2.62 -7.87 -14.66
N GLU A 231 -3.21 -8.97 -14.18
CA GLU A 231 -2.92 -9.58 -12.87
C GLU A 231 -1.42 -9.78 -12.59
N ASP A 232 -0.67 -10.24 -13.59
CA ASP A 232 0.75 -10.59 -13.49
C ASP A 232 1.71 -9.51 -13.99
N ILE A 233 1.19 -8.39 -14.49
CA ILE A 233 1.99 -7.28 -15.01
C ILE A 233 2.31 -6.30 -13.90
N ARG A 234 3.59 -5.93 -13.77
CA ARG A 234 4.02 -4.88 -12.84
C ARG A 234 4.79 -3.81 -13.58
N VAL A 235 4.58 -2.57 -13.18
CA VAL A 235 5.34 -1.43 -13.70
C VAL A 235 6.19 -0.80 -12.59
N ARG A 236 7.30 -0.17 -12.99
CA ARG A 236 8.06 0.74 -12.14
C ARG A 236 8.66 1.84 -13.00
N ASP A 237 8.55 3.06 -12.51
CA ASP A 237 9.19 4.22 -13.10
C ASP A 237 10.52 4.52 -12.40
N ASN A 238 11.50 4.92 -13.20
CA ASN A 238 12.82 5.41 -12.81
C ASN A 238 13.05 6.70 -13.61
N GLY A 239 12.63 7.83 -13.04
CA GLY A 239 12.50 9.07 -13.80
C GLY A 239 11.48 8.96 -14.94
N ALA A 240 11.90 9.40 -16.13
CA ALA A 240 11.10 9.28 -17.35
C ALA A 240 11.04 7.83 -17.88
N MET A 241 11.91 6.93 -17.43
CA MET A 241 11.92 5.54 -17.88
C MET A 241 10.86 4.71 -17.16
N ARG A 242 10.00 4.02 -17.93
CA ARG A 242 9.06 3.01 -17.42
C ARG A 242 9.54 1.62 -17.77
N TYR A 243 9.60 0.75 -16.77
CA TYR A 243 9.82 -0.69 -16.92
C TYR A 243 8.52 -1.44 -16.68
N ILE A 244 8.27 -2.45 -17.51
CA ILE A 244 7.12 -3.36 -17.43
C ILE A 244 7.66 -4.79 -17.32
N PHE A 245 7.16 -5.54 -16.35
CA PHE A 245 7.57 -6.90 -16.04
C PHE A 245 6.36 -7.83 -16.12
N ASN A 246 6.52 -8.96 -16.80
CA ASN A 246 5.53 -10.04 -16.80
C ASN A 246 5.99 -11.18 -15.89
N TYR A 247 5.32 -11.34 -14.75
CA TYR A 247 5.56 -12.44 -13.81
C TYR A 247 4.68 -13.67 -14.07
N GLY A 248 3.80 -13.60 -15.06
CA GLY A 248 2.79 -14.60 -15.34
C GLY A 248 3.31 -15.73 -16.21
N ALA A 249 2.53 -16.81 -16.27
CA ALA A 249 2.85 -17.98 -17.09
C ALA A 249 2.45 -17.83 -18.56
N SER A 250 1.81 -16.71 -18.94
CA SER A 250 1.31 -16.47 -20.30
C SER A 250 1.78 -15.14 -20.88
N THR A 251 1.89 -15.09 -22.21
CA THR A 251 2.15 -13.84 -22.94
C THR A 251 0.99 -12.88 -22.75
N THR A 252 1.30 -11.63 -22.41
CA THR A 252 0.29 -10.58 -22.16
C THR A 252 0.51 -9.42 -23.13
N ASP A 253 -0.57 -8.93 -23.73
CA ASP A 253 -0.53 -7.72 -24.54
C ASP A 253 -0.47 -6.46 -23.65
N ILE A 254 0.66 -5.76 -23.69
CA ILE A 254 0.91 -4.53 -22.94
C ILE A 254 0.73 -3.27 -23.80
N SER A 255 0.15 -3.38 -25.00
CA SER A 255 0.01 -2.26 -25.95
C SER A 255 -0.68 -1.05 -25.34
N ALA A 256 -1.72 -1.27 -24.52
CA ALA A 256 -2.44 -0.19 -23.84
C ALA A 256 -1.57 0.55 -22.80
N LEU A 257 -0.59 -0.13 -22.17
CA LEU A 257 0.31 0.44 -21.18
C LEU A 257 1.44 1.26 -21.81
N VAL A 258 1.82 0.91 -23.04
CA VAL A 258 2.84 1.62 -23.83
C VAL A 258 2.23 2.80 -24.60
N GLY A 259 0.96 2.70 -25.01
CA GLY A 259 0.30 3.72 -25.81
C GLY A 259 1.02 3.91 -27.15
N GLU A 260 1.28 5.16 -27.52
CA GLU A 260 1.99 5.56 -28.75
C GLU A 260 3.52 5.58 -28.60
N GLU A 261 4.06 5.23 -27.41
CA GLU A 261 5.50 5.26 -27.19
C GLU A 261 6.23 4.11 -27.90
N THR A 262 7.52 4.35 -28.16
CA THR A 262 8.40 3.34 -28.75
C THR A 262 9.11 2.57 -27.64
N LEU A 263 9.00 1.24 -27.68
CA LEU A 263 9.76 0.36 -26.80
C LEU A 263 11.25 0.46 -27.14
N LEU A 264 12.07 0.69 -26.11
CA LEU A 264 13.52 0.67 -26.20
C LEU A 264 14.08 -0.75 -26.02
N ILE A 265 13.40 -1.57 -25.21
CA ILE A 265 13.62 -3.01 -25.10
C ILE A 265 12.28 -3.73 -24.97
N GLY A 266 12.27 -5.02 -25.30
CA GLY A 266 11.09 -5.88 -25.20
C GLY A 266 10.08 -5.66 -26.33
N GLU A 267 8.94 -6.35 -26.22
CA GLU A 267 7.87 -6.35 -27.22
C GLU A 267 6.50 -6.07 -26.56
N ARG A 268 5.53 -5.64 -27.36
CA ARG A 268 4.17 -5.37 -26.88
C ARG A 268 3.41 -6.64 -26.49
N LEU A 269 3.72 -7.76 -27.12
CA LEU A 269 3.30 -9.08 -26.65
C LEU A 269 4.36 -9.59 -25.66
N LEU A 270 4.24 -9.18 -24.40
CA LEU A 270 5.25 -9.43 -23.40
C LEU A 270 5.15 -10.88 -22.91
N VAL A 271 6.13 -11.70 -23.30
CA VAL A 271 6.24 -13.12 -22.92
C VAL A 271 6.43 -13.31 -21.41
N PRO A 272 6.19 -14.52 -20.86
CA PRO A 272 6.53 -14.86 -19.48
C PRO A 272 7.98 -14.52 -19.12
N CYS A 273 8.19 -13.96 -17.93
CA CYS A 273 9.49 -13.46 -17.46
C CYS A 273 10.11 -12.37 -18.36
N GLY A 274 9.32 -11.79 -19.27
CA GLY A 274 9.73 -10.72 -20.17
C GLY A 274 9.81 -9.37 -19.47
N VAL A 275 10.69 -8.52 -19.98
CA VAL A 275 10.83 -7.12 -19.58
C VAL A 275 10.71 -6.23 -20.80
N ALA A 276 9.92 -5.17 -20.68
CA ALA A 276 9.82 -4.10 -21.66
C ALA A 276 10.16 -2.76 -20.99
N ALA A 277 10.75 -1.84 -21.74
CA ALA A 277 10.97 -0.49 -21.24
C ALA A 277 10.80 0.56 -22.33
N PHE A 278 10.31 1.72 -21.95
CA PHE A 278 10.19 2.89 -22.82
C PHE A 278 10.36 4.18 -22.02
N ARG A 279 10.60 5.28 -22.73
CA ARG A 279 10.64 6.62 -22.15
C ARG A 279 9.25 7.25 -22.23
N ARG A 280 8.70 7.66 -21.09
CA ARG A 280 7.41 8.38 -21.01
C ARG A 280 7.61 9.81 -21.49
N ARG A 281 6.57 10.39 -22.10
CA ARG A 281 6.47 11.84 -22.26
C ARG A 281 6.01 12.46 -20.94
N ASP A 282 6.59 13.61 -20.60
CA ASP A 282 6.21 14.42 -19.44
C ASP A 282 4.76 14.91 -19.55
#